data_AF-A0A0R3RAZ8-F1
#
_entry.id   AF-A0A0R3RAZ8-F1
#
_cell.length_a   1.000
_cell.length_b   1.000
_cell.length_c   1.000
_cell.angle_alpha   90.00
_cell.angle_beta   90.00
_cell.angle_gamma   90.00
#
_symmetry.space_group_name_H-M   'P 1'
#
loop_
_entity.id
_entity.type
_entity.pdbx_description
1 polymer ?
#
loop_
_entity_poly.entity_id
_entity_poly.type
_entity_poly.pdbx_seq_one_letter_code
_entity_poly.pdbx_strand_id
1 'polypeptide(L)'
;DIKNGRKLLVFYPFAESEPGSSKCFSLIIYAQCEICISDLVGLCCYEYARIRRTNSIDRSVTQYHLLMAEENGEVDRDLPAVDGHRLLNELGACWSTVALEKRQSLNYLGLTNVVYTISGKQYEFSMDSLDVPLQWLRDQAIKRRIEDEGQDFMSDCPALQEYVLETMKQPNVVLDLNKPISSTASLEFLLLRINSSRGDFAPTCSSSLSQEHSSISKIEEHLISSLPERRKCSASDSDIKDSLDNSIASYSVEKIHRYKPKWNALLS
;
A
#
# COMPACT_ATOMS: atom_id res chain seq x y z
N ASP A 1 2.67 -20.15 -31.93
CA ASP A 1 1.26 -19.86 -32.26
C ASP A 1 1.06 -18.36 -32.35
N ILE A 2 0.99 -17.80 -33.56
CA ILE A 2 0.83 -16.34 -33.80
C ILE A 2 -0.66 -15.96 -33.93
N LYS A 3 -1.56 -16.96 -33.95
CA LYS A 3 -2.97 -16.79 -34.28
C LYS A 3 -3.80 -16.10 -33.20
N ASN A 4 -3.27 -15.97 -31.98
CA ASN A 4 -3.98 -15.35 -30.85
C ASN A 4 -3.17 -14.22 -30.19
N GLY A 5 -2.31 -13.56 -30.99
CA GLY A 5 -1.52 -12.42 -30.55
C GLY A 5 -2.22 -11.11 -30.87
N ARG A 6 -2.11 -10.14 -29.97
CA ARG A 6 -2.56 -8.77 -30.17
C ARG A 6 -1.36 -7.86 -30.40
N LYS A 7 -1.50 -6.96 -31.39
CA LYS A 7 -0.53 -5.90 -31.68
C LYS A 7 -0.93 -4.66 -30.89
N LEU A 8 0.02 -4.09 -30.15
CA LEU A 8 -0.17 -2.90 -29.32
C LEU A 8 0.84 -1.83 -29.74
N LEU A 9 0.37 -0.58 -29.89
CA LEU A 9 1.23 0.59 -29.94
C LEU A 9 1.40 1.13 -28.52
N VAL A 10 2.63 1.08 -28.01
CA VAL A 10 2.94 1.47 -26.63
C VAL A 10 3.79 2.73 -26.64
N PHE A 11 3.26 3.82 -26.09
CA PHE A 11 4.00 5.05 -25.85
C PHE A 11 4.72 5.02 -24.50
N TYR A 12 5.88 5.66 -24.44
CA TYR A 12 6.71 5.79 -23.24
C TYR A 12 6.92 7.27 -22.93
N PRO A 13 5.96 7.95 -22.28
CA PRO A 13 6.01 9.40 -22.07
C PRO A 13 7.19 9.86 -21.21
N PHE A 14 7.75 8.96 -20.38
CA PHE A 14 8.92 9.24 -19.55
C PHE A 14 10.26 9.13 -20.30
N ALA A 15 10.25 8.65 -21.55
CA ALA A 15 11.46 8.51 -22.33
C ALA A 15 11.81 9.82 -23.03
N GLU A 16 13.10 10.16 -23.09
CA GLU A 16 13.57 11.35 -23.79
C GLU A 16 13.23 11.26 -25.29
N SER A 17 12.54 12.28 -25.81
CA SER A 17 12.25 12.40 -27.24
C SER A 17 13.54 12.59 -28.03
N GLU A 18 13.58 12.07 -29.26
CA GLU A 18 14.75 12.30 -30.12
C GLU A 18 14.84 13.77 -30.53
N PRO A 19 16.06 14.35 -30.61
CA PRO A 19 16.25 15.75 -30.94
C PRO A 19 15.67 16.06 -32.32
N GLY A 20 14.69 16.97 -32.35
CA GLY A 20 13.97 17.36 -33.58
C GLY A 20 12.60 16.71 -33.77
N SER A 21 12.18 15.82 -32.87
CA SER A 21 10.84 15.24 -32.85
C SER A 21 10.06 15.70 -31.61
N SER A 22 8.85 16.23 -31.80
CA SER A 22 7.92 16.54 -30.71
C SER A 22 7.12 15.32 -30.22
N LYS A 23 7.37 14.14 -30.81
CA LYS A 23 6.61 12.92 -30.53
C LYS A 23 7.27 12.09 -29.45
N CYS A 24 6.45 11.53 -28.55
CA CYS A 24 6.91 10.60 -27.54
C CYS A 24 7.48 9.33 -28.18
N PHE A 25 8.50 8.74 -27.53
CA PHE A 25 9.04 7.45 -27.93
C PHE A 25 7.95 6.36 -27.85
N SER A 26 7.88 5.49 -28.86
CA SER A 26 6.89 4.43 -28.92
C SER A 26 7.46 3.14 -29.51
N LEU A 27 6.87 2.02 -29.11
CA LEU A 27 7.19 0.68 -29.61
C LEU A 27 5.93 -0.06 -30.03
N ILE A 28 6.07 -0.93 -31.02
CA ILE A 28 5.05 -1.90 -31.36
C ILE A 28 5.37 -3.20 -30.61
N ILE A 29 4.46 -3.63 -29.74
CA ILE A 29 4.60 -4.84 -28.94
C ILE A 29 3.55 -5.85 -29.37
N TYR A 30 3.96 -7.11 -29.52
CA TYR A 30 3.07 -8.23 -29.79
C TYR A 30 2.98 -9.08 -28.53
N ALA A 31 1.77 -9.25 -28.01
CA ALA A 31 1.52 -10.01 -26.79
C ALA A 31 0.41 -11.04 -27.01
N GLN A 32 0.43 -12.14 -26.26
CA GLN A 32 -0.65 -13.11 -26.29
C GLN A 32 -1.90 -12.52 -25.64
N CYS A 33 -3.08 -12.83 -26.18
CA CYS A 33 -4.37 -12.37 -25.68
C CYS A 33 -4.62 -12.79 -24.21
N GLU A 34 -4.05 -13.91 -23.77
CA GLU A 34 -4.19 -14.45 -22.41
C GLU A 34 -3.15 -13.91 -21.42
N ILE A 35 -2.32 -12.93 -21.81
CA ILE A 35 -1.36 -12.33 -20.89
C ILE A 35 -2.07 -11.50 -19.81
N CYS A 36 -1.61 -11.62 -18.57
CA CYS A 36 -2.02 -10.73 -17.48
C CYS A 36 -1.46 -9.32 -17.73
N ILE A 37 -2.22 -8.28 -17.42
CA ILE A 37 -1.78 -6.89 -17.67
C ILE A 37 -0.49 -6.56 -16.90
N SER A 38 -0.31 -7.09 -15.68
CA SER A 38 0.95 -6.97 -14.93
C SER A 38 2.16 -7.51 -15.71
N ASP A 39 2.00 -8.65 -16.37
CA ASP A 39 3.05 -9.29 -17.16
C ASP A 39 3.31 -8.51 -18.46
N LEU A 40 2.24 -7.96 -19.05
CA LEU A 40 2.36 -7.06 -20.21
C LEU A 40 3.13 -5.78 -19.85
N VAL A 41 2.88 -5.17 -18.69
CA VAL A 41 3.67 -4.04 -18.17
C VAL A 41 5.14 -4.44 -18.07
N GLY A 42 5.43 -5.62 -17.50
CA GLY A 42 6.79 -6.16 -17.41
C GLY A 42 7.45 -6.34 -18.78
N LEU A 43 6.71 -6.86 -19.76
CA LEU A 43 7.17 -7.00 -21.14
C LEU A 43 7.48 -5.63 -21.78
N CYS A 44 6.60 -4.65 -21.60
CA CYS A 44 6.82 -3.28 -22.10
C CYS A 44 8.07 -2.64 -21.49
N CYS A 45 8.29 -2.83 -20.19
CA CYS A 45 9.50 -2.40 -19.48
C CYS A 45 10.76 -3.07 -20.04
N TYR A 46 10.72 -4.39 -20.23
CA TYR A 46 11.83 -5.16 -20.77
C TYR A 46 12.18 -4.71 -22.20
N GLU A 47 11.17 -4.55 -23.06
CA GLU A 47 11.36 -4.13 -24.45
C GLU A 47 11.95 -2.73 -24.56
N TYR A 48 11.48 -1.80 -23.73
CA TYR A 48 12.06 -0.48 -23.63
C TYR A 48 13.53 -0.52 -23.21
N ALA A 49 13.84 -1.24 -22.12
CA ALA A 49 15.20 -1.35 -21.59
C ALA A 49 16.15 -1.99 -22.63
N ARG A 50 15.67 -3.02 -23.33
CA ARG A 50 16.39 -3.71 -24.41
C ARG A 50 16.70 -2.77 -25.57
N ILE A 51 15.72 -2.00 -26.04
CA ILE A 51 15.88 -1.12 -27.22
C ILE A 51 16.72 0.11 -26.90
N ARG A 52 16.48 0.74 -25.75
CA ARG A 52 17.25 1.92 -25.30
C ARG A 52 18.61 1.54 -24.71
N ARG A 53 18.89 0.26 -24.49
CA ARG A 53 20.09 -0.24 -23.80
C ARG A 53 20.32 0.48 -22.48
N THR A 54 19.25 0.59 -21.68
CA THR A 54 19.22 1.35 -20.43
C THR A 54 18.74 0.50 -19.26
N ASN A 55 19.26 0.82 -18.07
CA ASN A 55 18.78 0.29 -16.78
C ASN A 55 17.95 1.34 -16.02
N SER A 56 17.45 2.37 -16.72
CA SER A 56 16.67 3.46 -16.12
C SER A 56 15.22 3.09 -15.77
N ILE A 57 14.82 1.85 -16.02
CA ILE A 57 13.55 1.30 -15.55
C ILE A 57 13.70 0.89 -14.09
N ASP A 58 12.71 1.25 -13.27
CA ASP A 58 12.68 0.88 -11.86
C ASP A 58 12.67 -0.64 -11.66
N ARG A 59 13.25 -1.12 -10.55
CA ARG A 59 13.37 -2.57 -10.31
C ARG A 59 12.02 -3.27 -10.15
N SER A 60 10.99 -2.53 -9.71
CA SER A 60 9.65 -3.07 -9.53
C SER A 60 8.73 -2.65 -10.67
N VAL A 61 8.15 -3.64 -11.34
CA VAL A 61 7.13 -3.46 -12.39
C VAL A 61 5.87 -2.79 -11.83
N THR A 62 5.61 -2.92 -10.52
CA THR A 62 4.48 -2.27 -9.83
C THR A 62 4.57 -0.74 -9.82
N GLN A 63 5.72 -0.16 -10.16
CA GLN A 63 5.89 1.29 -10.32
C GLN A 63 5.41 1.79 -11.68
N TYR A 64 4.84 0.93 -12.53
CA TYR A 64 4.36 1.28 -13.85
C TYR A 64 2.91 0.83 -14.02
N HIS A 65 2.17 1.55 -14.86
CA HIS A 65 0.82 1.18 -15.25
C HIS A 65 0.58 1.46 -16.73
N LEU A 66 -0.47 0.85 -17.28
CA LEU A 66 -0.95 1.16 -18.62
C LEU A 66 -2.14 2.13 -18.53
N LEU A 67 -2.06 3.18 -19.33
CA LEU A 67 -3.13 4.14 -19.58
C LEU A 67 -3.59 4.03 -21.03
N MET A 68 -4.81 4.46 -21.30
CA MET A 68 -5.28 4.61 -22.68
C MET A 68 -4.53 5.76 -23.34
N ALA A 69 -4.19 5.59 -24.61
CA ALA A 69 -3.55 6.64 -25.40
C ALA A 69 -4.13 6.67 -26.80
N GLU A 70 -4.12 7.85 -27.39
CA GLU A 70 -4.49 8.09 -28.77
C GLU A 70 -3.32 7.78 -29.71
N GLU A 71 -3.60 7.60 -31.00
CA GLU A 71 -2.58 7.29 -32.02
C GLU A 71 -1.54 8.40 -32.20
N ASN A 72 -1.88 9.64 -31.81
CA ASN A 72 -0.97 10.79 -31.81
C ASN A 72 0.01 10.78 -30.61
N GLY A 73 -0.18 9.89 -29.63
CA GLY A 73 0.61 9.79 -28.41
C GLY A 73 0.08 10.60 -27.22
N GLU A 74 -1.09 11.23 -27.35
CA GLU A 74 -1.78 11.86 -26.23
C GLU A 74 -2.33 10.79 -25.29
N VAL A 75 -2.06 10.94 -23.99
CA VAL A 75 -2.49 10.00 -22.96
C VAL A 75 -3.79 10.51 -22.35
N ASP A 76 -4.83 9.68 -22.36
CA ASP A 76 -6.09 9.97 -21.67
C ASP A 76 -5.90 9.71 -20.18
N ARG A 77 -5.72 10.79 -19.41
CA ARG A 77 -5.56 10.76 -17.95
C ARG A 77 -6.87 10.90 -17.19
N ASP A 78 -7.98 11.14 -17.89
CA ASP A 78 -9.30 11.19 -17.28
C ASP A 78 -9.86 9.77 -17.06
N LEU A 79 -9.34 8.80 -17.82
CA LEU A 79 -9.60 7.37 -17.62
C LEU A 79 -8.68 6.74 -16.57
N PRO A 80 -9.19 5.79 -15.77
CA PRO A 80 -8.37 5.06 -14.82
C PRO A 80 -7.35 4.16 -15.52
N ALA A 81 -6.24 3.90 -14.84
CA ALA A 81 -5.25 2.91 -15.27
C ALA A 81 -5.88 1.51 -15.39
N VAL A 82 -5.33 0.70 -16.30
CA VAL A 82 -5.77 -0.69 -16.47
C VAL A 82 -5.43 -1.51 -15.24
N ASP A 83 -6.41 -2.24 -14.72
CA ASP A 83 -6.21 -3.21 -13.65
C ASP A 83 -5.20 -4.29 -14.08
N GLY A 84 -4.13 -4.41 -13.29
CA GLY A 84 -3.01 -5.32 -13.52
C GLY A 84 -3.40 -6.80 -13.50
N HIS A 85 -4.51 -7.18 -12.84
CA HIS A 85 -4.97 -8.57 -12.72
C HIS A 85 -5.81 -9.04 -13.91
N ARG A 86 -6.23 -8.13 -14.78
CA ARG A 86 -7.04 -8.47 -15.95
C ARG A 86 -6.20 -9.17 -17.01
N LEU A 87 -6.88 -9.87 -17.91
CA LEU A 87 -6.27 -10.41 -19.12
C LEU A 87 -6.37 -9.42 -20.27
N LEU A 88 -5.42 -9.47 -21.22
CA LEU A 88 -5.43 -8.59 -22.38
C LEU A 88 -6.66 -8.79 -23.30
N ASN A 89 -7.23 -9.99 -23.34
CA ASN A 89 -8.43 -10.31 -24.12
C ASN A 89 -9.74 -9.79 -23.49
N GLU A 90 -9.72 -9.50 -22.18
CA GLU A 90 -10.84 -8.85 -21.50
C GLU A 90 -10.90 -7.35 -21.84
N LEU A 91 -9.79 -6.79 -22.34
CA LEU A 91 -9.76 -5.42 -22.82
C LEU A 91 -10.40 -5.36 -24.21
N GLY A 92 -11.39 -4.49 -24.38
CA GLY A 92 -12.07 -4.26 -25.66
C GLY A 92 -11.12 -3.85 -26.78
N ALA A 93 -11.58 -3.95 -28.04
CA ALA A 93 -10.77 -3.70 -29.23
C ALA A 93 -10.03 -2.34 -29.24
N CYS A 94 -10.62 -1.32 -28.62
CA CYS A 94 -10.07 0.04 -28.48
C CYS A 94 -8.75 0.13 -27.69
N TRP A 95 -8.39 -0.88 -26.91
CA TRP A 95 -7.10 -0.96 -26.21
C TRP A 95 -5.96 -1.45 -27.13
N SER A 96 -5.85 -0.88 -28.33
CA SER A 96 -4.75 -1.14 -29.27
C SER A 96 -3.60 -0.15 -29.09
N THR A 97 -3.87 1.01 -28.50
CA THR A 97 -2.92 2.09 -28.27
C THR A 97 -2.94 2.43 -26.78
N VAL A 98 -1.76 2.36 -26.15
CA VAL A 98 -1.61 2.53 -24.70
C VAL A 98 -0.35 3.32 -24.40
N ALA A 99 -0.29 3.90 -23.21
CA ALA A 99 0.92 4.52 -22.68
C ALA A 99 1.38 3.77 -21.42
N LEU A 100 2.67 3.42 -21.39
CA LEU A 100 3.33 2.95 -20.18
C LEU A 100 3.81 4.17 -19.40
N GLU A 101 3.13 4.51 -18.33
CA GLU A 101 3.52 5.63 -17.46
C GLU A 101 4.08 5.10 -16.16
N LYS A 102 5.10 5.78 -15.63
CA LYS A 102 5.56 5.53 -14.27
C LYS A 102 4.45 6.03 -13.35
N ARG A 103 3.98 5.17 -12.44
CA ARG A 103 3.16 5.59 -11.32
C ARG A 103 3.92 6.74 -10.67
N GLN A 104 3.30 7.91 -10.61
CA GLN A 104 3.82 8.92 -9.71
C GLN A 104 3.85 8.21 -8.36
N SER A 105 5.05 8.03 -7.81
CA SER A 105 5.17 7.67 -6.43
C SER A 105 4.52 8.84 -5.69
N LEU A 106 3.21 8.73 -5.40
CA LEU A 106 2.80 9.09 -4.07
C LEU A 106 3.84 8.39 -3.21
N ASN A 107 4.65 9.16 -2.51
CA ASN A 107 5.54 8.62 -1.52
C ASN A 107 4.68 7.69 -0.66
N TYR A 108 4.69 6.38 -0.93
CA TYR A 108 3.96 5.40 -0.14
C TYR A 108 4.56 5.34 1.28
N LEU A 109 5.74 5.97 1.47
CA LEU A 109 6.18 6.65 2.69
C LEU A 109 5.10 7.63 3.20
N GLY A 110 4.06 7.11 3.83
CA GLY A 110 3.00 7.89 4.48
C GLY A 110 1.57 7.52 4.12
N LEU A 111 1.33 6.49 3.29
CA LEU A 111 -0.03 6.00 3.07
C LEU A 111 -0.46 5.11 4.25
N THR A 112 -1.06 5.76 5.24
CA THR A 112 -1.65 5.13 6.40
C THR A 112 -3.08 4.73 6.07
N ASN A 113 -3.32 3.43 5.98
CA ASN A 113 -4.68 2.88 5.92
C ASN A 113 -5.21 2.78 7.34
N VAL A 114 -6.41 3.32 7.57
CA VAL A 114 -7.04 3.34 8.89
C VAL A 114 -8.22 2.39 8.88
N VAL A 115 -8.23 1.43 9.81
CA VAL A 115 -9.37 0.54 10.03
C VAL A 115 -10.03 0.89 11.36
N TYR A 116 -11.26 1.36 11.29
CA TYR A 116 -12.10 1.65 12.45
C TYR A 116 -12.83 0.39 12.91
N THR A 117 -13.00 0.24 14.21
CA THR A 117 -13.98 -0.69 14.77
C THR A 117 -15.27 0.05 15.13
N ILE A 118 -16.37 -0.68 15.27
CA ILE A 118 -17.62 -0.13 15.81
C ILE A 118 -17.48 0.41 17.25
N SER A 119 -16.44 0.00 18.00
CA SER A 119 -16.13 0.54 19.32
C SER A 119 -15.43 1.91 19.26
N GLY A 120 -15.13 2.40 18.06
CA GLY A 120 -14.42 3.68 17.85
C GLY A 120 -12.91 3.58 17.95
N LYS A 121 -12.33 2.38 18.07
CA LYS A 121 -10.88 2.21 17.96
C LYS A 121 -10.44 2.34 16.51
N GLN A 122 -9.20 2.79 16.33
CA GLN A 122 -8.56 2.94 15.03
C GLN A 122 -7.27 2.15 14.98
N TYR A 123 -7.07 1.44 13.87
CA TYR A 123 -5.86 0.67 13.59
C TYR A 123 -5.20 1.23 12.33
N GLU A 124 -4.00 1.80 12.50
CA GLU A 124 -3.25 2.46 11.43
C GLU A 124 -2.19 1.54 10.81
N PHE A 125 -2.23 1.38 9.49
CA PHE A 125 -1.31 0.52 8.74
C PHE A 125 -0.58 1.35 7.69
N SER A 126 0.69 1.65 7.97
CA SER A 126 1.61 2.24 6.99
C SER A 126 2.07 1.17 6.02
N MET A 127 1.88 1.40 4.72
CA MET A 127 2.21 0.41 3.68
C MET A 127 2.91 1.04 2.48
N ASP A 128 3.84 0.30 1.90
CA ASP A 128 4.62 0.73 0.73
C ASP A 128 3.89 0.47 -0.61
N SER A 129 2.75 -0.23 -0.59
CA SER A 129 1.94 -0.54 -1.78
C SER A 129 0.47 -0.77 -1.39
N LEU A 130 -0.45 -0.39 -2.30
CA LEU A 130 -1.89 -0.64 -2.18
C LEU A 130 -2.34 -1.85 -3.02
N ASP A 131 -1.44 -2.52 -3.73
CA ASP A 131 -1.74 -3.71 -4.55
C ASP A 131 -1.82 -5.00 -3.72
N VAL A 132 -2.07 -4.87 -2.41
CA VAL A 132 -2.32 -6.00 -1.50
C VAL A 132 -3.83 -6.21 -1.36
N PRO A 133 -4.32 -7.46 -1.24
CA PRO A 133 -5.74 -7.73 -1.08
C PRO A 133 -6.34 -7.08 0.18
N LEU A 134 -7.58 -6.61 0.09
CA LEU A 134 -8.34 -6.09 1.23
C LEU A 134 -8.49 -7.12 2.36
N GLN A 135 -8.48 -8.41 2.03
CA GLN A 135 -8.42 -9.49 3.01
C GLN A 135 -7.25 -9.32 3.98
N TRP A 136 -6.07 -8.96 3.47
CA TRP A 136 -4.90 -8.78 4.31
C TRP A 136 -5.12 -7.66 5.33
N LEU A 137 -5.70 -6.53 4.90
CA LEU A 137 -5.99 -5.39 5.77
C LEU A 137 -6.97 -5.77 6.88
N ARG A 138 -8.03 -6.51 6.54
CA ARG A 138 -8.99 -7.05 7.51
C ARG A 138 -8.30 -7.94 8.53
N ASP A 139 -7.48 -8.89 8.08
CA ASP A 139 -6.85 -9.88 8.94
C ASP A 139 -5.84 -9.21 9.90
N GLN A 140 -5.11 -8.18 9.44
CA GLN A 140 -4.25 -7.38 10.31
C GLN A 140 -5.04 -6.57 11.35
N ALA A 141 -6.17 -5.99 10.98
CA ALA A 141 -7.03 -5.27 11.91
C ALA A 141 -7.63 -6.19 12.98
N ILE A 142 -8.12 -7.38 12.59
CA ILE A 142 -8.59 -8.39 13.55
C ILE A 142 -7.46 -8.79 14.49
N LYS A 143 -6.27 -9.06 13.96
CA LYS A 143 -5.11 -9.46 14.78
C LYS A 143 -4.79 -8.40 15.84
N ARG A 144 -4.68 -7.12 15.45
CA ARG A 144 -4.44 -6.04 16.42
C ARG A 144 -5.58 -5.87 17.42
N ARG A 145 -6.82 -6.07 16.98
CA ARG A 145 -7.97 -6.04 17.87
C ARG A 145 -7.92 -7.15 18.92
N ILE A 146 -7.50 -8.36 18.55
CA ILE A 146 -7.28 -9.47 19.50
C ILE A 146 -6.16 -9.13 20.48
N GLU A 147 -5.08 -8.53 20.01
CA GLU A 147 -3.96 -8.10 20.87
C GLU A 147 -4.40 -7.04 21.91
N ASP A 148 -5.30 -6.13 21.52
CA ASP A 148 -5.77 -5.02 22.37
C ASP A 148 -6.97 -5.35 23.29
N GLU A 149 -7.97 -6.06 22.76
CA GLU A 149 -9.26 -6.33 23.43
C GLU A 149 -9.37 -7.77 23.94
N GLY A 150 -8.40 -8.63 23.61
CA GLY A 150 -8.49 -10.07 23.84
C GLY A 150 -9.39 -10.77 22.83
N GLN A 151 -9.58 -12.08 23.00
CA GLN A 151 -10.39 -12.89 22.09
C GLN A 151 -11.89 -12.79 22.37
N ASP A 152 -12.29 -12.13 23.47
CA ASP A 152 -13.67 -12.14 23.99
C ASP A 152 -14.70 -11.47 23.06
N PHE A 153 -14.25 -10.59 22.16
CA PHE A 153 -15.14 -9.99 21.15
C PHE A 153 -15.49 -10.97 20.01
N MET A 154 -14.69 -12.03 19.83
CA MET A 154 -14.98 -13.08 18.87
C MET A 154 -16.00 -14.05 19.46
N SER A 155 -17.03 -14.35 18.68
CA SER A 155 -18.04 -15.32 19.10
C SER A 155 -17.52 -16.74 18.96
N ASP A 156 -17.92 -17.62 19.87
CA ASP A 156 -17.61 -19.06 19.79
C ASP A 156 -18.19 -19.76 18.55
N CYS A 157 -19.11 -19.10 17.82
CA CYS A 157 -19.67 -19.61 16.58
C CYS A 157 -18.83 -19.15 15.38
N PRO A 158 -18.13 -20.06 14.66
CA PRO A 158 -17.26 -19.72 13.52
C PRO A 158 -18.01 -19.00 12.39
N ALA A 159 -19.28 -19.38 12.14
CA ALA A 159 -20.14 -18.75 11.14
C ALA A 159 -20.52 -17.30 11.48
N LEU A 160 -20.18 -16.82 12.68
CA LEU A 160 -20.34 -15.42 13.07
C LEU A 160 -19.00 -14.75 13.35
N GLN A 161 -17.86 -15.43 13.14
CA GLN A 161 -16.52 -14.85 13.28
C GLN A 161 -16.05 -14.14 12.01
N GLU A 162 -16.84 -14.19 10.93
CA GLU A 162 -16.45 -13.53 9.69
C GLU A 162 -16.61 -12.01 9.82
N TYR A 163 -15.57 -11.29 9.41
CA TYR A 163 -15.56 -9.85 9.31
C TYR A 163 -15.47 -9.43 7.85
N VAL A 164 -16.05 -8.27 7.58
CA VAL A 164 -16.04 -7.59 6.30
C VAL A 164 -15.50 -6.17 6.48
N LEU A 165 -15.10 -5.57 5.36
CA LEU A 165 -14.69 -4.17 5.32
C LEU A 165 -15.71 -3.37 4.52
N GLU A 166 -16.03 -2.17 5.00
CA GLU A 166 -16.71 -1.13 4.25
C GLU A 166 -15.80 0.08 4.13
N THR A 167 -16.00 0.92 3.10
CA THR A 167 -15.31 2.23 3.08
C THR A 167 -16.06 3.23 3.95
N MET A 168 -15.35 4.24 4.48
CA MET A 168 -16.02 5.32 5.21
C MET A 168 -16.84 6.25 4.29
N LYS A 169 -16.44 6.39 3.02
CA LYS A 169 -17.11 7.23 2.02
C LYS A 169 -18.41 6.62 1.49
N GLN A 170 -18.46 5.30 1.39
CA GLN A 170 -19.62 4.54 0.88
C GLN A 170 -20.07 3.53 1.94
N PRO A 171 -20.87 3.97 2.93
CA PRO A 171 -21.38 3.09 3.98
C PRO A 171 -22.39 2.08 3.42
N ASN A 172 -22.52 0.93 4.09
CA ASN A 172 -23.43 -0.17 3.73
C ASN A 172 -23.07 -0.89 2.42
N VAL A 173 -21.85 -0.69 1.90
CA VAL A 173 -21.32 -1.42 0.74
C VAL A 173 -20.13 -2.24 1.21
N VAL A 174 -20.34 -3.55 1.31
CA VAL A 174 -19.30 -4.51 1.65
C VAL A 174 -18.30 -4.62 0.50
N LEU A 175 -17.02 -4.54 0.85
CA LEU A 175 -15.92 -4.69 -0.08
C LEU A 175 -15.61 -6.16 -0.37
N ASP A 176 -15.25 -6.43 -1.62
CA ASP A 176 -14.71 -7.73 -2.04
C ASP A 176 -13.27 -7.87 -1.57
N LEU A 177 -13.04 -8.78 -0.62
CA LEU A 177 -11.76 -8.97 0.05
C LEU A 177 -10.66 -9.49 -0.87
N ASN A 178 -11.01 -10.07 -2.03
CA ASN A 178 -10.03 -10.55 -3.01
C ASN A 178 -9.43 -9.43 -3.85
N LYS A 179 -10.06 -8.24 -3.85
CA LYS A 179 -9.58 -7.10 -4.62
C LYS A 179 -8.46 -6.37 -3.88
N PRO A 180 -7.53 -5.75 -4.62
CA PRO A 180 -6.49 -4.95 -3.99
C PRO A 180 -7.08 -3.71 -3.32
N ILE A 181 -6.41 -3.20 -2.28
CA ILE A 181 -6.80 -1.95 -1.60
C ILE A 181 -6.83 -0.78 -2.60
N SER A 182 -5.94 -0.78 -3.60
CA SER A 182 -5.90 0.21 -4.69
C SER A 182 -7.17 0.26 -5.53
N SER A 183 -7.99 -0.80 -5.54
CA SER A 183 -9.30 -0.80 -6.21
C SER A 183 -10.33 0.08 -5.48
N THR A 184 -10.05 0.46 -4.23
CA THR A 184 -10.92 1.33 -3.44
C THR A 184 -10.38 2.76 -3.47
N ALA A 185 -11.23 3.74 -3.76
CA ALA A 185 -10.87 5.16 -3.72
C ALA A 185 -10.85 5.72 -2.28
N SER A 186 -10.45 4.89 -1.29
CA SER A 186 -10.46 5.19 0.15
C SER A 186 -9.25 4.56 0.85
N LEU A 187 -8.76 5.22 1.89
CA LEU A 187 -7.76 4.70 2.82
C LEU A 187 -8.36 4.43 4.22
N GLU A 188 -9.64 4.78 4.39
CA GLU A 188 -10.36 4.63 5.63
C GLU A 188 -11.45 3.56 5.47
N PHE A 189 -11.43 2.59 6.38
CA PHE A 189 -12.27 1.41 6.34
C PHE A 189 -12.93 1.17 7.69
N LEU A 190 -14.12 0.56 7.68
CA LEU A 190 -14.81 0.11 8.87
C LEU A 190 -14.81 -1.42 8.90
N LEU A 191 -14.32 -1.99 10.00
CA LEU A 191 -14.35 -3.42 10.28
C LEU A 191 -15.69 -3.80 10.91
N LEU A 192 -16.48 -4.56 10.18
CA LEU A 192 -17.80 -5.02 10.61
C LEU A 192 -17.86 -6.52 10.67
N ARG A 193 -18.55 -7.04 11.69
CA ARG A 193 -18.90 -8.44 11.76
C ARG A 193 -20.03 -8.71 10.76
N ILE A 194 -20.02 -9.86 10.10
CA ILE A 194 -21.13 -10.25 9.20
C ILE A 194 -22.47 -10.19 9.95
N ASN A 195 -23.51 -9.74 9.25
CA ASN A 195 -24.86 -9.53 9.80
C ASN A 195 -24.96 -8.45 10.91
N SER A 196 -23.91 -7.66 11.14
CA SER A 196 -23.98 -6.48 12.00
C SER A 196 -24.16 -5.23 11.16
N SER A 197 -24.99 -4.29 11.63
CA SER A 197 -25.14 -2.99 11.00
C SER A 197 -24.06 -2.01 11.50
N ARG A 198 -23.64 -1.11 10.63
CA ARG A 198 -22.81 0.06 11.00
C ARG A 198 -23.42 0.92 12.13
N GLY A 199 -24.75 0.99 12.19
CA GLY A 199 -25.47 1.87 13.11
C GLY A 199 -25.15 3.35 12.86
N ASP A 200 -25.13 4.16 13.91
CA ASP A 200 -24.85 5.61 13.86
C ASP A 200 -23.35 5.93 13.93
N PHE A 201 -22.48 4.98 13.55
CA PHE A 201 -21.03 5.19 13.62
C PHE A 201 -20.56 6.29 12.66
N ALA A 202 -20.21 7.44 13.24
CA ALA A 202 -19.47 8.51 12.62
C ALA A 202 -18.06 8.58 13.23
N PRO A 203 -16.99 8.67 12.42
CA PRO A 203 -15.64 8.83 12.96
C PRO A 203 -15.56 10.18 13.69
N THR A 204 -15.12 10.17 14.94
CA THR A 204 -14.76 11.40 15.63
C THR A 204 -13.48 11.93 14.97
N CYS A 205 -13.60 12.91 14.08
CA CYS A 205 -12.46 13.53 13.42
C CYS A 205 -11.48 14.09 14.46
N SER A 206 -10.36 13.40 14.70
CA SER A 206 -9.14 14.01 15.22
C SER A 206 -8.22 14.36 14.05
N SER A 207 -8.68 15.22 13.14
CA SER A 207 -7.80 15.85 12.17
C SER A 207 -7.11 17.03 12.86
N SER A 208 -5.93 16.79 13.43
CA SER A 208 -4.96 17.86 13.65
C SER A 208 -4.36 18.25 12.29
N LEU A 209 -5.16 18.98 11.50
CA LEU A 209 -4.70 19.74 10.35
C LEU A 209 -4.98 21.20 10.65
N SER A 210 -3.89 21.93 10.86
CA SER A 210 -3.81 23.34 11.20
C SER A 210 -4.64 24.16 10.22
N GLN A 211 -5.77 24.67 10.67
CA GLN A 211 -6.47 25.74 9.99
C GLN A 211 -6.13 27.05 10.70
N GLU A 212 -5.11 27.74 10.17
CA GLU A 212 -4.96 29.16 10.44
C GLU A 212 -6.18 29.90 9.90
N HIS A 213 -7.03 30.41 10.79
CA HIS A 213 -7.74 31.67 10.55
C HIS A 213 -7.84 32.47 11.86
N SER A 214 -7.49 33.73 11.72
CA SER A 214 -7.37 34.78 12.72
C SER A 214 -8.68 35.17 13.41
N SER A 215 -8.64 35.37 14.73
CA SER A 215 -8.83 36.68 15.40
C SER A 215 -9.54 36.61 16.76
N ILE A 216 -8.77 36.93 17.80
CA ILE A 216 -9.08 37.79 18.96
C ILE A 216 -10.33 37.48 19.82
N SER A 217 -10.09 37.03 21.05
CA SER A 217 -10.56 37.74 22.25
C SER A 217 -9.76 37.36 23.50
N LYS A 218 -9.34 38.39 24.23
CA LYS A 218 -8.67 38.37 25.54
C LYS A 218 -9.48 37.57 26.56
N ILE A 219 -8.80 36.86 27.48
CA ILE A 219 -9.01 36.95 28.93
C ILE A 219 -7.77 36.37 29.65
N GLU A 220 -7.42 37.11 30.69
CA GLU A 220 -6.43 36.99 31.76
C GLU A 220 -6.25 35.61 32.44
N GLU A 221 -4.97 35.34 32.75
CA GLU A 221 -4.40 34.92 34.04
C GLU A 221 -4.51 33.49 34.62
N HIS A 222 -3.29 32.98 34.91
CA HIS A 222 -2.85 32.28 36.13
C HIS A 222 -3.07 30.75 36.28
N LEU A 223 -1.98 29.97 36.12
CA LEU A 223 -1.25 29.21 37.17
C LEU A 223 -0.56 27.90 36.68
N ILE A 224 0.78 27.90 36.75
CA ILE A 224 1.70 26.94 37.41
C ILE A 224 1.89 25.48 36.89
N SER A 225 3.19 25.16 36.68
CA SER A 225 3.93 23.87 36.80
C SER A 225 3.79 22.83 35.69
N SER A 226 4.79 22.06 35.28
CA SER A 226 6.23 21.99 35.58
C SER A 226 6.87 21.06 34.53
N LEU A 227 8.02 21.44 33.97
CA LEU A 227 8.93 20.56 33.23
C LEU A 227 9.81 19.80 34.23
N PRO A 228 10.17 18.52 33.98
CA PRO A 228 11.37 17.93 34.55
C PRO A 228 12.53 18.00 33.57
N GLU A 229 13.63 18.57 34.05
CA GLU A 229 14.94 18.64 33.43
C GLU A 229 15.62 17.26 33.29
N ARG A 230 16.43 17.20 32.23
CA ARG A 230 17.42 16.17 31.91
C ARG A 230 18.40 15.95 33.07
N ARG A 231 18.48 14.71 33.56
CA ARG A 231 19.64 14.24 34.33
C ARG A 231 20.72 13.69 33.40
N LYS A 232 21.90 14.32 33.45
CA LYS A 232 23.17 13.75 32.98
C LYS A 232 23.72 12.83 34.06
N CYS A 233 24.18 11.63 33.68
CA CYS A 233 25.15 10.86 34.46
C CYS A 233 26.23 10.31 33.51
N SER A 234 27.47 10.54 33.92
CA SER A 234 28.75 10.13 33.34
C SER A 234 29.16 8.72 33.75
N ALA A 235 29.86 7.98 32.89
CA ALA A 235 30.87 6.96 33.22
C ALA A 235 31.52 6.51 31.88
N SER A 236 32.72 7.00 31.56
CA SER A 236 34.06 6.40 31.80
C SER A 236 34.49 5.42 30.70
N ASP A 237 35.36 5.93 29.84
CA ASP A 237 36.17 5.19 28.86
C ASP A 237 37.09 4.18 29.54
N SER A 238 37.26 3.03 28.89
CA SER A 238 38.46 2.21 29.04
C SER A 238 38.92 1.74 27.66
N ASP A 239 39.99 2.37 27.18
CA ASP A 239 40.71 2.02 25.96
C ASP A 239 41.38 0.66 26.07
N ILE A 240 41.17 -0.21 25.07
CA ILE A 240 42.08 -1.31 24.74
C ILE A 240 42.39 -1.19 23.25
N LYS A 241 43.63 -0.80 22.93
CA LYS A 241 44.18 -0.82 21.57
C LYS A 241 44.65 -2.23 21.23
N ASP A 242 44.28 -2.71 20.04
CA ASP A 242 45.02 -3.76 19.36
C ASP A 242 45.21 -3.44 17.87
N SER A 243 46.32 -3.90 17.33
CA SER A 243 46.95 -3.45 16.08
C SER A 243 46.42 -4.21 14.85
N LEU A 244 45.25 -3.82 14.32
CA LEU A 244 44.91 -3.87 12.88
C LEU A 244 43.55 -3.19 12.68
N ASP A 245 43.50 -2.18 11.81
CA ASP A 245 42.40 -1.24 11.64
C ASP A 245 41.16 -1.86 10.95
N ASN A 246 40.43 -2.73 11.67
CA ASN A 246 39.13 -3.26 11.25
C ASN A 246 38.12 -3.17 12.41
N SER A 247 37.10 -2.33 12.25
CA SER A 247 35.97 -2.24 13.19
C SER A 247 35.15 -3.53 13.15
N ILE A 248 35.26 -4.35 14.20
CA ILE A 248 34.35 -5.47 14.46
C ILE A 248 33.44 -5.05 15.61
N ALA A 249 32.17 -4.80 15.31
CA ALA A 249 31.15 -4.59 16.32
C ALA A 249 30.89 -5.91 17.07
N SER A 250 31.09 -5.91 18.38
CA SER A 250 30.70 -7.01 19.26
C SER A 250 29.25 -6.83 19.72
N TYR A 251 28.48 -7.90 19.70
CA TYR A 251 27.13 -7.95 20.26
C TYR A 251 27.03 -9.12 21.23
N SER A 252 26.45 -8.87 22.40
CA SER A 252 26.12 -9.89 23.37
C SER A 252 24.80 -10.55 22.98
N VAL A 253 24.80 -11.88 22.83
CA VAL A 253 23.60 -12.67 22.56
C VAL A 253 23.15 -13.35 23.86
N GLU A 254 21.99 -12.97 24.39
CA GLU A 254 21.31 -13.78 25.40
C GLU A 254 20.50 -14.90 24.73
N LYS A 255 20.81 -16.15 25.10
CA LYS A 255 20.03 -17.31 24.68
C LYS A 255 18.72 -17.36 25.45
N ILE A 256 17.61 -16.98 24.80
CA ILE A 256 16.27 -17.19 25.35
C ILE A 256 15.86 -18.65 25.06
N HIS A 257 15.89 -19.51 26.08
CA HIS A 257 15.31 -20.84 25.99
C HIS A 257 13.78 -20.73 25.88
N ARG A 258 13.21 -21.18 24.77
CA ARG A 258 11.75 -21.36 24.62
C ARG A 258 11.25 -22.33 25.68
N TYR A 259 10.49 -21.82 26.65
CA TYR A 259 9.73 -22.59 27.59
C TYR A 259 8.64 -23.38 26.84
N LYS A 260 8.66 -24.71 26.91
CA LYS A 260 7.56 -25.54 26.39
C LYS A 260 6.47 -25.61 27.45
N PRO A 261 5.21 -25.24 27.16
CA PRO A 261 4.11 -25.50 28.08
C PRO A 261 3.90 -27.02 28.20
N LYS A 262 3.70 -27.48 29.44
CA LYS A 262 3.45 -28.89 29.75
C LYS A 262 2.16 -29.35 29.06
N TRP A 263 2.30 -30.29 28.12
CA TRP A 263 1.18 -31.06 27.60
C TRP A 263 0.64 -31.96 28.72
N ASN A 264 -0.63 -31.77 29.08
CA ASN A 264 -1.37 -32.80 29.81
C ASN A 264 -1.92 -33.78 28.78
N ALA A 265 -1.34 -34.99 28.74
CA ALA A 265 -1.89 -36.09 27.96
C ALA A 265 -3.15 -36.61 28.67
N LEU A 266 -4.30 -36.47 28.02
CA LEU A 266 -5.50 -37.23 28.37
C LEU A 266 -5.39 -38.60 27.69
N LEU A 267 -5.27 -39.65 28.50
CA LEU A 267 -5.41 -41.03 28.07
C LEU A 267 -6.90 -41.30 27.77
N SER A 268 -7.20 -41.64 26.52
CA SER A 268 -8.40 -42.39 26.16
C SER A 268 -8.07 -43.88 26.09
#